data_AF-A0A6P0YTK9-F1
#
_entry.id   AF-A0A6P0YTK9-F1
#
_cell.length_a   1.000
_cell.length_b   1.000
_cell.length_c   1.000
_cell.angle_alpha   90.00
_cell.angle_beta   90.00
_cell.angle_gamma   90.00
#
_symmetry.space_group_name_H-M   'P 1'
#
loop_
_entity.id
_entity.type
_entity.pdbx_description
1 polymer ?
#
loop_
_entity_poly.entity_id
_entity_poly.type
_entity_poly.pdbx_seq_one_letter_code
_entity_poly.pdbx_strand_id
1 'polypeptide(L)' 'MTSNSINKFCPRSGDPVQTDSLTTYRGQTVGFCNPGCRNEFASNPKNYPQDRAYFDALIKELELPATDSDT' A
#
# COMPACT_ATOMS: atom_id res chain seq x y z
N MET A 1 16.65 -5.50 8.76
CA MET A 1 15.37 -6.03 8.23
C MET A 1 14.56 -4.86 7.74
N THR A 2 14.80 -4.40 6.51
CA THR A 2 13.97 -3.38 5.86
C THR A 2 12.74 -4.09 5.34
N SER A 3 11.60 -3.96 6.03
CA SER A 3 10.33 -4.44 5.51
C SER A 3 10.09 -3.76 4.16
N ASN A 4 10.19 -4.55 3.09
CA ASN A 4 10.27 -4.09 1.70
C ASN A 4 8.87 -3.73 1.19
N SER A 5 8.31 -2.65 1.72
CA SER A 5 7.14 -2.04 1.09
C SER A 5 7.54 -1.49 -0.29
N ILE A 6 6.66 -1.66 -1.27
CA ILE A 6 6.92 -1.21 -2.64
C ILE A 6 6.93 0.31 -2.75
N ASN A 7 6.36 1.00 -1.76
CA ASN A 7 6.32 2.46 -1.67
C ASN A 7 7.20 3.01 -0.56
N LYS A 8 7.84 4.15 -0.81
CA LYS A 8 8.65 4.87 0.18
C LYS A 8 7.86 5.93 0.97
N PHE A 9 6.78 6.43 0.37
CA PHE A 9 5.98 7.53 0.91
C PHE A 9 4.51 7.12 1.01
N CYS A 10 3.82 7.69 1.99
CA CYS A 10 2.40 7.49 2.22
C CYS A 10 1.60 8.15 1.07
N PRO A 11 0.63 7.44 0.45
CA PRO A 11 -0.17 8.01 -0.64
C PRO A 11 -1.04 9.19 -0.22
N ARG A 12 -1.32 9.34 1.09
CA ARG A 12 -2.23 10.36 1.63
C ARG A 12 -1.54 11.69 1.93
N SER A 13 -0.41 11.64 2.65
CA SER A 13 0.29 12.84 3.12
C SER A 13 1.63 13.08 2.42
N GLY A 14 2.20 12.08 1.74
CA GLY A 14 3.56 12.13 1.20
C GLY A 14 4.66 11.91 2.25
N ASP A 15 4.30 11.71 3.52
CA ASP A 15 5.28 11.42 4.58
C ASP A 15 5.95 10.06 4.38
N PRO A 16 7.17 9.85 4.92
CA PRO A 16 7.84 8.56 4.87
C PRO A 16 7.00 7.43 5.47
N VAL A 17 7.05 6.26 4.84
CA VAL A 17 6.45 5.03 5.38
C VAL A 17 7.13 4.63 6.68
N GLN A 18 6.33 4.20 7.65
CA GLN A 18 6.80 3.64 8.92
C GLN A 18 6.74 2.10 8.89
N THR A 19 7.73 1.46 9.51
CA THR A 19 7.88 0.00 9.49
C THR A 19 6.80 -0.75 10.28
N ASP A 20 6.15 -0.07 11.24
CA ASP A 20 5.01 -0.57 12.00
C ASP A 20 3.66 -0.38 11.27
N SER A 21 3.69 0.30 10.12
CA SER A 21 2.51 0.81 9.41
C SER A 21 2.36 0.16 8.03
N LEU A 22 2.61 -1.15 7.97
CA LEU A 22 2.62 -1.94 6.73
C LEU A 22 1.43 -2.88 6.63
N THR A 23 0.88 -3.06 5.43
CA THR A 23 -0.21 -4.00 5.11
C THR A 23 0.00 -4.64 3.74
N THR A 24 -0.83 -5.61 3.39
CA THR A 24 -0.79 -6.29 2.08
C THR A 24 -1.88 -5.76 1.16
N TYR A 25 -1.52 -5.49 -0.08
CA TYR A 25 -2.44 -5.09 -1.15
C TYR A 25 -2.03 -5.75 -2.46
N ARG A 26 -2.97 -6.47 -3.11
CA ARG A 26 -2.74 -7.25 -4.34
C ARG A 26 -1.50 -8.18 -4.28
N GLY A 27 -1.27 -8.78 -3.11
CA GLY A 27 -0.12 -9.66 -2.86
C GLY A 27 1.20 -8.93 -2.57
N GLN A 28 1.22 -7.60 -2.61
CA GLN A 28 2.40 -6.78 -2.34
C GLN A 28 2.35 -6.15 -0.95
N THR A 29 3.52 -5.96 -0.34
CA THR A 29 3.64 -5.19 0.91
C THR A 29 3.60 -3.70 0.57
N VAL A 30 2.64 -2.98 1.16
CA VAL A 30 2.49 -1.53 1.03
C VAL A 30 2.55 -0.89 2.42
N GLY A 31 2.94 0.37 2.49
CA GLY A 31 3.15 1.08 3.74
C GLY A 31 2.47 2.44 3.82
N PHE A 32 2.28 2.90 5.05
CA PHE A 32 1.69 4.20 5.39
C PHE A 32 2.56 4.93 6.41
N CYS A 33 2.28 6.22 6.62
CA CYS A 33 3.03 7.06 7.57
C CYS A 33 2.69 6.80 9.04
N ASN A 34 1.60 6.10 9.34
CA ASN A 34 1.22 5.72 10.69
C ASN A 34 0.25 4.52 10.70
N PRO A 35 0.07 3.84 11.86
CA PRO A 35 -0.80 2.68 11.95
C PRO A 35 -2.28 2.99 11.69
N GLY A 36 -2.72 4.22 11.95
CA GLY A 36 -4.09 4.67 11.69
C GLY A 36 -4.46 4.62 10.20
N CYS A 37 -3.66 5.25 9.35
CA CYS A 37 -3.85 5.21 7.90
C CYS A 37 -3.80 3.79 7.36
N ARG A 38 -2.87 2.98 7.88
CA ARG A 38 -2.73 1.57 7.54
C ARG A 38 -3.98 0.76 7.92
N ASN A 39 -4.51 0.94 9.12
CA ASN A 39 -5.69 0.21 9.60
C ASN A 39 -6.96 0.62 8.86
N GLU A 40 -7.12 1.91 8.57
CA GLU A 40 -8.22 2.42 7.76
C GLU A 40 -8.23 1.79 6.36
N PHE A 41 -7.08 1.82 5.68
CA PHE A 41 -6.96 1.19 4.36
C PHE A 41 -7.17 -0.32 4.43
N ALA A 42 -6.54 -1.02 5.39
CA ALA A 42 -6.67 -2.47 5.53
C ALA A 42 -8.10 -2.92 5.84
N SER A 43 -8.88 -2.10 6.55
CA SER A 43 -10.27 -2.42 6.89
C SER A 43 -11.20 -2.34 5.68
N ASN A 44 -11.02 -1.33 4.81
CA ASN A 44 -11.80 -1.22 3.58
C ASN A 44 -11.04 -0.50 2.46
N PRO A 45 -10.17 -1.21 1.72
CA PRO A 45 -9.39 -0.62 0.64
C PRO A 45 -10.27 0.01 -0.45
N LYS A 46 -11.49 -0.51 -0.67
CA LYS A 46 -12.40 -0.02 -1.72
C LYS A 46 -12.84 1.42 -1.49
N ASN A 47 -12.84 1.89 -0.24
CA ASN A 47 -13.18 3.27 0.11
C ASN A 47 -12.05 4.27 -0.15
N TYR A 48 -10.85 3.80 -0.49
CA TYR A 48 -9.67 4.64 -0.73
C TYR A 48 -9.16 4.47 -2.16
N PRO A 49 -9.92 4.93 -3.18
CA PRO A 49 -9.54 4.76 -4.59
C PRO A 49 -8.23 5.47 -4.94
N GLN A 50 -7.89 6.56 -4.25
CA GLN A 50 -6.62 7.27 -4.43
C GLN A 50 -5.42 6.43 -3.93
N ASP A 51 -5.52 5.87 -2.72
CA ASP A 51 -4.50 4.96 -2.17
C ASP A 51 -4.30 3.77 -3.11
N ARG A 52 -5.41 3.16 -3.57
CA ARG A 52 -5.39 2.05 -4.51
C ARG A 52 -4.71 2.42 -5.83
N ALA A 53 -5.08 3.55 -6.43
CA ALA A 53 -4.49 3.99 -7.70
C ALA A 53 -2.98 4.22 -7.59
N TYR A 54 -2.52 4.77 -6.46
CA TYR A 54 -1.09 4.93 -6.19
C TYR A 54 -0.36 3.58 -6.13
N PHE A 55 -0.90 2.62 -5.37
CA PHE A 55 -0.29 1.28 -5.29
C PHE A 55 -0.39 0.52 -6.62
N ASP A 56 -1.50 0.62 -7.34
CA ASP A 56 -1.69 -0.01 -8.66
C ASP A 56 -0.67 0.52 -9.67
N ALA A 57 -0.38 1.83 -9.64
CA ALA A 57 0.66 2.43 -10.48
C ALA A 57 2.05 1.88 -10.15
N LEU A 58 2.40 1.76 -8.86
CA LEU A 58 3.69 1.17 -8.44
C LEU A 58 3.80 -0.30 -8.82
N ILE A 59 2.74 -1.08 -8.64
CA ILE A 59 2.71 -2.49 -9.03
C ILE A 59 2.98 -2.63 -10.53
N LYS A 60 2.34 -1.78 -11.35
CA LYS A 60 2.55 -1.74 -12.80
C LYS A 60 3.97 -1.32 -13.18
N GLU A 61 4.49 -0.25 -12.57
CA GLU A 61 5.82 0.29 -12.86
C GLU A 61 6.94 -0.68 -12.46
N LEU A 62 6.74 -1.41 -11.37
CA LEU A 62 7.67 -2.42 -10.87
C LEU A 62 7.47 -3.80 -11.54
N GLU A 63 6.55 -3.91 -12.50
CA GLU A 63 6.19 -5.16 -13.21
C GLU A 63 5.87 -6.32 -12.25
N LEU A 64 5.27 -6.01 -11.10
CA LEU A 64 4.99 -6.98 -10.05
C LEU A 64 3.72 -7.78 -10.38
N PRO A 65 3.67 -9.09 -10.06
CA PRO A 65 2.45 -9.88 -10.21
C PRO A 65 1.40 -9.35 -9.24
N ALA A 66 0.36 -8.71 -9.77
CA ALA A 66 -0.82 -8.35 -9.04
C ALA A 66 -1.64 -9.62 -8.81
N THR A 67 -1.79 -10.05 -7.56
CA THR A 67 -2.71 -11.15 -7.24
C THR A 67 -4.09 -10.55 -7.04
N ASP A 68 -4.78 -10.31 -8.14
CA ASP A 68 -6.17 -9.89 -8.15
C ASP A 68 -7.02 -11.14 -7.88
N SER A 69 -7.28 -11.46 -6.61
CA SER A 69 -8.15 -12.58 -6.23
C SER A 69 -9.64 -12.28 -6.49
N ASP A 70 -9.96 -11.37 -7.40
CA ASP A 70 -11.33 -10.99 -7.78
C ASP A 70 -11.85 -11.97 -8.85
N THR A 71 -11.89 -13.26 -8.49
CA THR A 71 -12.75 -14.29 -9.10
C THR A 71 -13.68 -14.81 -8.02
#